data_AF-A0A954A4Q5-F1
#
_entry.id   AF-A0A954A4Q5-F1
#
_cell.length_a   1.000
_cell.length_b   1.000
_cell.length_c   1.000
_cell.angle_alpha   90.00
_cell.angle_beta   90.00
_cell.angle_gamma   90.00
#
_symmetry.space_group_name_H-M   'P 1'
#
loop_
_entity.id
_entity.type
_entity.pdbx_description
1 polymer ?
#
loop_
_entity_poly.entity_id
_entity_poly.type
_entity_poly.pdbx_seq_one_letter_code
_entity_poly.pdbx_strand_id
1 'polypeptide(L)'
;AEIHTAGLIIAGTFWDILETLDLTLDRAEALAICRRLWLDHMVFETGVIAPQLVIDVLMADDDDGNILNGTPHDDAILSGFAAHGLEPPAFEWFAMQATPLPDTVDEIGPYPVSIEVASLSGSPVQSVTLTVSTDGGVSNIDLAETAPGTYEGSIPGQLAPAGVHYFYTATDALGHAQSYPEGAPDHPPLFLVGALETIFFEPVGSTAGGFSHSAAAGQDDWQRGTPNVQGTNPWDPLVASSPPYVWGNDLNPFGWNGDYPSDSHNALVLPPIDLSGRSNTKLRYRRWLTVERAPYDIARVVVEGTVIWQNPSTKDWIDTSWVEVTHDIAPWADGNPAVDIRFELETNGLVEFGGWNLDDFELLTVGPLSDPFDRGDCNSDGARDLADPIALLGHLYEGLSVPDCADACDADDDGALTLDDALSMLETFFLDGAPLPEPYPESGIDPTPDGLRCR
;
A
#
# COMPACT_ATOMS: atom_id res chain seq x y z
N ALA A 1 -15.37 17.43 33.75
CA ALA A 1 -15.66 18.79 33.26
C ALA A 1 -16.97 18.72 32.50
N GLU A 2 -18.08 18.84 33.23
CA GLU A 2 -19.04 19.96 33.16
C GLU A 2 -19.76 20.12 31.81
N ILE A 3 -21.03 19.69 31.82
CA ILE A 3 -22.08 19.75 30.77
C ILE A 3 -22.15 21.12 30.06
N HIS A 4 -21.63 22.18 30.69
CA HIS A 4 -21.54 23.52 30.10
C HIS A 4 -20.50 23.66 28.98
N THR A 5 -19.42 22.87 28.99
CA THR A 5 -18.41 22.87 27.92
C THR A 5 -18.93 22.14 26.68
N ALA A 6 -19.69 21.07 26.92
CA ALA A 6 -20.37 20.29 25.89
C ALA A 6 -21.40 21.14 25.11
N GLY A 7 -22.24 21.91 25.81
CA GLY A 7 -23.21 22.80 25.16
C GLY A 7 -22.59 23.91 24.30
N LEU A 8 -21.34 24.32 24.57
CA LEU A 8 -20.63 25.31 23.75
C LEU A 8 -20.14 24.72 22.42
N ILE A 9 -19.76 23.44 22.42
CA ILE A 9 -19.31 22.72 21.21
C ILE A 9 -20.48 22.59 20.24
N ILE A 10 -21.61 22.02 20.69
CA ILE A 10 -22.78 21.82 19.82
C ILE A 10 -23.35 23.16 19.32
N ALA A 11 -23.52 24.15 20.20
CA ALA A 11 -24.04 25.46 19.79
C ALA A 11 -23.09 26.21 18.83
N GLY A 12 -21.78 26.03 19.01
CA GLY A 12 -20.77 26.57 18.08
C GLY A 12 -20.85 25.89 16.72
N THR A 13 -20.88 24.55 16.68
CA THR A 13 -21.01 23.79 15.44
C THR A 13 -22.20 24.26 14.60
N PHE A 14 -23.40 24.33 15.19
CA PHE A 14 -24.58 24.76 14.43
C PHE A 14 -24.54 26.25 14.02
N TRP A 15 -23.80 27.08 14.75
CA TRP A 15 -23.53 28.45 14.32
C TRP A 15 -22.67 28.47 13.06
N ASP A 16 -21.60 27.66 13.03
CA ASP A 16 -20.68 27.58 11.89
C ASP A 16 -21.34 26.93 10.66
N ILE A 17 -22.21 25.93 10.86
CA ILE A 17 -23.07 25.37 9.78
C ILE A 17 -23.92 26.49 9.17
N LEU A 18 -24.56 27.30 10.00
CA LEU A 18 -25.42 28.40 9.56
C LEU A 18 -24.62 29.48 8.81
N GLU A 19 -23.42 29.85 9.29
CA GLU A 19 -22.54 30.78 8.58
C GLU A 19 -22.09 30.24 7.23
N THR A 20 -21.88 28.93 7.11
CA THR A 20 -21.50 28.28 5.85
C THR A 20 -22.66 28.25 4.85
N LEU A 21 -23.87 27.89 5.30
CA LEU A 21 -25.08 27.94 4.46
C LEU A 21 -25.38 29.35 3.94
N ASP A 22 -25.13 30.38 4.75
CA ASP A 22 -25.30 31.78 4.38
C ASP A 22 -24.41 32.24 3.21
N LEU A 23 -23.35 31.49 2.89
CA LEU A 23 -22.48 31.80 1.75
C LEU A 23 -23.17 31.52 0.41
N THR A 24 -24.11 30.57 0.38
CA THR A 24 -24.76 30.08 -0.84
C THR A 24 -26.28 30.31 -0.85
N LEU A 25 -26.92 30.41 0.32
CA LEU A 25 -28.36 30.59 0.51
C LEU A 25 -28.69 31.94 1.14
N ASP A 26 -29.97 32.33 1.09
CA ASP A 26 -30.42 33.49 1.85
C ASP A 26 -30.54 33.18 3.36
N ARG A 27 -30.35 34.19 4.21
CA ARG A 27 -30.32 34.02 5.67
C ARG A 27 -31.58 33.38 6.25
N ALA A 28 -32.75 33.62 5.66
CA ALA A 28 -33.99 33.06 6.17
C ALA A 28 -34.09 31.57 5.83
N GLU A 29 -33.65 31.18 4.65
CA GLU A 29 -33.55 29.79 4.20
C GLU A 29 -32.49 29.01 5.00
N ALA A 30 -31.26 29.54 5.10
CA ALA A 30 -30.18 28.95 5.90
C ALA A 30 -30.59 28.72 7.36
N LEU A 31 -31.26 29.71 7.97
CA LEU A 31 -31.78 29.59 9.34
C LEU A 31 -32.88 28.52 9.46
N ALA A 32 -33.72 28.35 8.43
CA ALA A 32 -34.75 27.32 8.43
C ALA A 32 -34.14 25.92 8.37
N ILE A 33 -33.13 25.72 7.52
CA ILE A 33 -32.38 24.46 7.38
C ILE A 33 -31.64 24.14 8.69
N CYS A 34 -30.80 25.06 9.18
CA CYS A 34 -30.04 24.86 10.40
C CYS A 34 -30.94 24.58 11.62
N ARG A 35 -32.08 25.28 11.73
CA ARG A 35 -33.06 25.01 12.81
C ARG A 35 -33.70 23.63 12.70
N ARG A 36 -33.98 23.16 11.49
CA ARG A 36 -34.49 21.81 11.26
C ARG A 36 -33.45 20.78 11.71
N LEU A 37 -32.22 20.89 11.22
CA LEU A 37 -31.10 20.02 11.60
C LEU A 37 -30.88 20.00 13.12
N TRP A 38 -30.94 21.16 13.77
CA TRP A 38 -30.84 21.25 15.22
C TRP A 38 -31.95 20.45 15.93
N LEU A 39 -33.19 20.51 15.46
CA LEU A 39 -34.29 19.82 16.13
C LEU A 39 -34.31 18.32 15.81
N ASP A 40 -33.98 17.96 14.59
CA ASP A 40 -34.10 16.59 14.09
C ASP A 40 -32.96 15.72 14.60
N HIS A 41 -31.72 16.23 14.72
CA HIS A 41 -30.62 15.46 15.30
C HIS A 41 -30.86 15.08 16.77
N MET A 42 -31.57 15.94 17.53
CA MET A 42 -31.90 15.68 18.94
C MET A 42 -32.79 14.43 19.13
N VAL A 43 -33.43 13.94 18.06
CA VAL A 43 -34.22 12.70 18.09
C VAL A 43 -33.30 11.47 18.12
N PHE A 44 -32.08 11.58 17.60
CA PHE A 44 -31.09 10.52 17.49
C PHE A 44 -30.06 10.53 18.65
N GLU A 45 -29.92 11.67 19.34
CA GLU A 45 -28.86 11.91 20.33
C GLU A 45 -28.88 10.94 21.53
N THR A 46 -27.71 10.36 21.85
CA THR A 46 -27.50 9.45 23.00
C THR A 46 -27.07 10.18 24.30
N GLY A 47 -26.90 11.51 24.25
CA GLY A 47 -26.46 12.36 25.35
C GLY A 47 -24.94 12.44 25.52
N VAL A 48 -24.17 12.04 24.52
CA VAL A 48 -22.70 12.09 24.48
C VAL A 48 -22.26 12.90 23.25
N ILE A 49 -21.29 13.80 23.43
CA ILE A 49 -20.64 14.47 22.30
C ILE A 49 -19.51 13.58 21.80
N ALA A 50 -19.75 12.95 20.66
CA ALA A 50 -18.84 12.04 19.98
C ALA A 50 -18.96 12.25 18.46
N PRO A 51 -18.03 11.73 17.64
CA PRO A 51 -18.15 11.73 16.18
C PRO A 51 -19.48 11.20 15.64
N GLN A 52 -20.16 10.33 16.41
CA GLN A 52 -21.53 9.87 16.13
C GLN A 52 -22.54 11.02 15.97
N LEU A 53 -22.34 12.16 16.62
CA LEU A 53 -23.21 13.33 16.47
C LEU A 53 -23.18 13.89 15.04
N VAL A 54 -22.04 13.78 14.34
CA VAL A 54 -21.93 14.18 12.94
C VAL A 54 -22.85 13.29 12.09
N ILE A 55 -22.81 11.98 12.33
CA ILE A 55 -23.68 11.00 11.67
C ILE A 55 -25.16 11.29 11.94
N ASP A 56 -25.52 11.67 13.18
CA ASP A 56 -26.90 12.00 13.54
C ASP A 56 -27.43 13.24 12.79
N VAL A 57 -26.59 14.26 12.59
CA VAL A 57 -26.96 15.45 11.81
C VAL A 57 -27.04 15.13 10.32
N LEU A 58 -26.13 14.30 9.80
CA LEU A 58 -26.19 13.83 8.40
C LEU A 58 -27.46 13.01 8.16
N MET A 59 -27.80 12.07 9.04
CA MET A 59 -29.06 11.32 8.95
C MET A 59 -30.31 12.21 9.03
N ALA A 60 -30.23 13.33 9.75
CA ALA A 60 -31.33 14.30 9.80
C ALA A 60 -31.43 15.15 8.52
N ASP A 61 -30.34 15.30 7.78
CA ASP A 61 -30.29 16.03 6.53
C ASP A 61 -30.61 15.16 5.31
N ASP A 62 -30.30 13.87 5.40
CA ASP A 62 -30.47 12.81 4.41
C ASP A 62 -31.86 12.83 3.77
N ASP A 63 -31.90 12.73 2.44
CA ASP A 63 -33.09 12.77 1.62
C ASP A 63 -33.37 11.48 0.85
N ASP A 64 -32.45 10.51 0.87
CA ASP A 64 -32.58 9.25 0.13
C ASP A 64 -32.37 7.98 0.97
N GLY A 65 -31.98 8.12 2.24
CA GLY A 65 -31.78 7.01 3.17
C GLY A 65 -30.36 6.44 3.14
N ASN A 66 -29.41 7.13 2.50
CA ASN A 66 -28.02 6.69 2.36
C ASN A 66 -27.00 7.82 2.59
N ILE A 67 -26.74 8.16 3.85
CA ILE A 67 -25.75 9.19 4.23
C ILE A 67 -24.33 9.03 3.64
N LEU A 68 -23.95 7.83 3.19
CA LEU A 68 -22.60 7.57 2.69
C LEU A 68 -22.35 8.27 1.37
N ASN A 69 -23.41 8.64 0.65
CA ASN A 69 -23.32 9.33 -0.62
C ASN A 69 -23.35 10.86 -0.54
N GLY A 70 -23.25 11.41 0.66
CA GLY A 70 -23.46 12.82 0.94
C GLY A 70 -24.89 13.09 1.41
N THR A 71 -25.15 14.33 1.80
CA THR A 71 -26.49 14.81 2.16
C THR A 71 -26.69 16.20 1.54
N PRO A 72 -27.93 16.69 1.38
CA PRO A 72 -28.20 17.95 0.68
C PRO A 72 -27.38 19.17 1.14
N HIS A 73 -26.91 19.19 2.39
CA HIS A 73 -26.13 20.26 3.00
C HIS A 73 -24.87 19.75 3.71
N ASP A 74 -24.35 18.58 3.32
CA ASP A 74 -23.14 17.97 3.89
C ASP A 74 -21.96 18.94 3.98
N ASP A 75 -21.62 19.67 2.92
CA ASP A 75 -20.53 20.67 2.91
C ASP A 75 -20.58 21.62 4.12
N ALA A 76 -21.77 22.15 4.43
CA ALA A 76 -21.96 23.05 5.56
C ALA A 76 -21.91 22.32 6.90
N ILE A 77 -22.54 21.13 6.97
CA ILE A 77 -22.56 20.28 8.17
C ILE A 77 -21.13 19.90 8.56
N LEU A 78 -20.36 19.37 7.61
CA LEU A 78 -19.01 18.86 7.83
C LEU A 78 -18.03 19.96 8.21
N SER A 79 -18.09 21.11 7.52
CA SER A 79 -17.27 22.28 7.87
C SER A 79 -17.52 22.73 9.31
N GLY A 80 -18.79 22.80 9.74
CA GLY A 80 -19.15 23.22 11.10
C GLY A 80 -18.74 22.23 12.18
N PHE A 81 -18.79 20.92 11.92
CA PHE A 81 -18.33 19.91 12.88
C PHE A 81 -16.79 19.89 12.98
N ALA A 82 -16.10 19.96 11.85
CA ALA A 82 -14.63 19.98 11.80
C ALA A 82 -14.02 21.17 12.55
N ALA A 83 -14.65 22.35 12.47
CA ALA A 83 -14.22 23.56 13.21
C ALA A 83 -14.19 23.35 14.74
N HIS A 84 -14.92 22.35 15.23
CA HIS A 84 -15.06 22.01 16.64
C HIS A 84 -14.35 20.72 17.04
N GLY A 85 -13.50 20.16 16.17
CA GLY A 85 -12.74 18.94 16.45
C GLY A 85 -13.59 17.67 16.43
N LEU A 86 -14.76 17.73 15.80
CA LEU A 86 -15.61 16.58 15.51
C LEU A 86 -15.48 16.29 14.02
N GLU A 87 -14.71 15.26 13.68
CA GLU A 87 -14.54 14.86 12.29
C GLU A 87 -15.60 13.79 11.93
N PRO A 88 -16.19 13.84 10.73
CA PRO A 88 -17.10 12.80 10.26
C PRO A 88 -16.34 11.48 10.05
N PRO A 89 -17.05 10.35 9.95
CA PRO A 89 -16.51 9.21 9.20
C PRO A 89 -16.16 9.65 7.77
N ALA A 90 -15.15 9.03 7.16
CA ALA A 90 -14.83 9.29 5.76
C ALA A 90 -16.06 9.03 4.87
N PHE A 91 -16.41 9.99 4.02
CA PHE A 91 -17.48 9.82 3.04
C PHE A 91 -17.01 8.96 1.87
N GLU A 92 -17.91 8.12 1.39
CA GLU A 92 -17.73 7.36 0.16
C GLU A 92 -18.46 8.09 -0.97
N TRP A 93 -17.75 8.97 -1.66
CA TRP A 93 -18.29 9.68 -2.83
C TRP A 93 -18.49 8.74 -4.02
N PHE A 94 -17.71 7.65 -4.07
CA PHE A 94 -17.74 6.68 -5.15
C PHE A 94 -17.70 5.26 -4.60
N ALA A 95 -18.53 4.38 -5.14
CA ALA A 95 -18.30 2.94 -5.04
C ALA A 95 -17.26 2.56 -6.10
N MET A 96 -16.09 2.12 -5.63
CA MET A 96 -14.94 1.80 -6.46
C MET A 96 -14.53 0.36 -6.27
N GLN A 97 -14.29 -0.37 -7.36
CA GLN A 97 -13.83 -1.75 -7.29
C GLN A 97 -12.87 -2.05 -8.43
N ALA A 98 -11.68 -2.55 -8.08
CA ALA A 98 -10.71 -3.10 -9.04
C ALA A 98 -10.10 -4.38 -8.50
N THR A 99 -9.71 -5.27 -9.41
CA THR A 99 -8.88 -6.44 -9.05
C THR A 99 -7.43 -6.00 -9.02
N PRO A 100 -6.69 -6.20 -7.90
CA PRO A 100 -5.27 -5.91 -7.87
C PRO A 100 -4.51 -6.72 -8.92
N LEU A 101 -3.56 -6.08 -9.60
CA LEU A 101 -2.59 -6.75 -10.45
C LEU A 101 -1.79 -7.77 -9.62
N PRO A 102 -1.65 -9.02 -10.09
CA PRO A 102 -0.79 -9.99 -9.44
C PRO A 102 0.68 -9.66 -9.72
N ASP A 103 1.57 -10.19 -8.89
CA ASP A 103 2.98 -10.25 -9.24
C ASP A 103 3.18 -10.99 -10.57
N THR A 104 4.23 -10.63 -11.31
CA THR A 104 4.44 -11.14 -12.66
C THR A 104 5.92 -11.35 -12.99
N VAL A 105 6.16 -12.23 -13.96
CA VAL A 105 7.46 -12.41 -14.62
C VAL A 105 7.48 -11.74 -16.00
N ASP A 106 6.41 -11.03 -16.37
CA ASP A 106 6.33 -10.29 -17.63
C ASP A 106 6.91 -8.88 -17.46
N GLU A 107 8.07 -8.63 -18.04
CA GLU A 107 8.73 -7.32 -18.02
C GLU A 107 8.26 -6.40 -19.17
N ILE A 108 7.64 -6.98 -20.20
CA ILE A 108 7.30 -6.28 -21.45
C ILE A 108 6.02 -5.48 -21.23
N GLY A 109 5.04 -6.10 -20.58
CA GLY A 109 3.71 -5.52 -20.40
C GLY A 109 3.07 -5.15 -21.75
N PRO A 110 2.30 -4.05 -21.82
CA PRO A 110 1.87 -3.23 -20.69
C PRO A 110 0.91 -4.00 -19.78
N TYR A 111 0.84 -3.63 -18.49
CA TYR A 111 -0.03 -4.29 -17.52
C TYR A 111 -1.42 -3.67 -17.57
N PRO A 112 -2.45 -4.39 -18.04
CA PRO A 112 -3.79 -3.83 -18.20
C PRO A 112 -4.45 -3.61 -16.84
N VAL A 113 -5.04 -2.43 -16.64
CA VAL A 113 -5.83 -2.11 -15.44
C VAL A 113 -7.28 -1.83 -15.81
N SER A 114 -8.18 -2.19 -14.90
CA SER A 114 -9.62 -1.94 -15.03
C SER A 114 -10.21 -1.66 -13.65
N ILE A 115 -11.02 -0.61 -13.56
CA ILE A 115 -11.73 -0.22 -12.35
C ILE A 115 -13.18 0.12 -12.67
N GLU A 116 -14.08 -0.39 -11.83
CA GLU A 116 -15.48 0.03 -11.81
C GLU A 116 -15.65 1.19 -10.82
N VAL A 117 -16.27 2.28 -11.27
CA VAL A 117 -16.52 3.49 -10.49
C VAL A 117 -17.97 3.91 -10.70
N ALA A 118 -18.75 3.90 -9.63
CA ALA A 118 -20.10 4.43 -9.59
C ALA A 118 -20.15 5.62 -8.63
N SER A 119 -20.68 6.75 -9.11
CA SER A 119 -20.97 7.89 -8.24
C SER A 119 -22.06 7.51 -7.25
N LEU A 120 -21.78 7.77 -5.98
CA LEU A 120 -22.77 7.65 -4.93
C LEU A 120 -23.55 8.97 -4.81
N SER A 121 -22.90 10.12 -4.94
CA SER A 121 -23.49 11.47 -4.77
C SER A 121 -24.49 11.90 -5.85
N GLY A 122 -24.66 11.08 -6.90
CA GLY A 122 -25.48 11.42 -8.08
C GLY A 122 -24.82 12.44 -9.02
N SER A 123 -23.71 13.07 -8.61
CA SER A 123 -22.86 13.88 -9.47
C SER A 123 -22.10 12.98 -10.46
N PRO A 124 -22.07 13.29 -11.77
CA PRO A 124 -21.38 12.43 -12.73
C PRO A 124 -19.88 12.37 -12.46
N VAL A 125 -19.30 11.18 -12.56
CA VAL A 125 -17.85 10.97 -12.54
C VAL A 125 -17.22 11.81 -13.65
N GLN A 126 -16.29 12.69 -13.28
CA GLN A 126 -15.62 13.62 -14.18
C GLN A 126 -14.33 13.02 -14.74
N SER A 127 -13.52 12.40 -13.90
CA SER A 127 -12.30 11.73 -14.31
C SER A 127 -11.91 10.61 -13.35
N VAL A 128 -11.20 9.61 -13.89
CA VAL A 128 -10.54 8.57 -13.11
C VAL A 128 -9.08 8.54 -13.56
N THR A 129 -8.18 8.81 -12.62
CA THR A 129 -6.74 8.86 -12.86
C THR A 129 -6.06 7.72 -12.11
N LEU A 130 -5.21 6.98 -12.81
CA LEU A 130 -4.30 6.01 -12.24
C LEU A 130 -2.97 6.69 -11.93
N THR A 131 -2.57 6.71 -10.66
CA THR A 131 -1.22 7.12 -10.26
C THR A 131 -0.35 5.89 -10.14
N VAL A 132 0.82 5.91 -10.79
CA VAL A 132 1.80 4.83 -10.79
C VAL A 132 3.14 5.37 -10.31
N SER A 133 3.78 4.68 -9.37
CA SER A 133 5.14 4.97 -8.92
C SER A 133 6.03 3.76 -9.20
N THR A 134 7.10 4.00 -9.97
CA THR A 134 8.15 3.03 -10.28
C THR A 134 9.52 3.65 -9.99
N ASP A 135 10.62 2.91 -10.22
CA ASP A 135 11.98 3.46 -10.11
C ASP A 135 12.24 4.62 -11.08
N GLY A 136 11.47 4.68 -12.18
CA GLY A 136 11.49 5.79 -13.14
C GLY A 136 10.76 7.06 -12.66
N GLY A 137 10.12 7.00 -11.49
CA GLY A 137 9.36 8.09 -10.88
C GLY A 137 7.85 7.89 -10.90
N VAL A 138 7.13 8.96 -10.59
CA VAL A 138 5.65 8.95 -10.50
C VAL A 138 5.04 9.46 -11.81
N SER A 139 4.01 8.75 -12.30
CA SER A 139 3.21 9.14 -13.45
C SER A 139 1.72 9.08 -13.13
N ASN A 140 0.94 9.94 -13.79
CA ASN A 140 -0.51 9.96 -13.71
C ASN A 140 -1.09 9.66 -15.09
N ILE A 141 -1.98 8.67 -15.16
CA ILE A 141 -2.57 8.17 -16.40
C ILE A 141 -4.09 8.34 -16.28
N ASP A 142 -4.67 9.19 -17.14
CA ASP A 142 -6.12 9.32 -17.21
C ASP A 142 -6.72 8.08 -17.89
N LEU A 143 -7.66 7.42 -17.20
CA LEU A 143 -8.31 6.22 -17.68
C LEU A 143 -9.49 6.57 -18.58
N ALA A 144 -9.68 5.78 -19.64
CA ALA A 144 -10.80 5.95 -20.55
C ALA A 144 -12.00 5.13 -20.06
N GLU A 145 -13.19 5.74 -20.05
CA GLU A 145 -14.43 4.99 -19.83
C GLU A 145 -14.74 4.12 -21.05
N THR A 146 -14.62 2.80 -20.92
CA THR A 146 -14.83 1.83 -22.02
C THR A 146 -16.22 1.21 -22.02
N ALA A 147 -16.89 1.23 -20.87
CA ALA A 147 -18.31 0.93 -20.67
C ALA A 147 -18.85 1.79 -19.53
N PRO A 148 -20.19 1.98 -19.39
CA PRO A 148 -20.75 2.82 -18.33
C PRO A 148 -20.23 2.43 -16.94
N GLY A 149 -19.46 3.32 -16.31
CA GLY A 149 -18.84 3.10 -15.00
C GLY A 149 -17.57 2.22 -15.00
N THR A 150 -17.08 1.77 -16.15
CA THR A 150 -15.85 0.96 -16.28
C THR A 150 -14.76 1.78 -16.96
N TYR A 151 -13.63 1.94 -16.27
CA TYR A 151 -12.49 2.73 -16.71
C TYR A 151 -11.27 1.83 -16.89
N GLU A 152 -10.64 1.90 -18.06
CA GLU A 152 -9.52 1.05 -18.42
C GLU A 152 -8.30 1.85 -18.88
N GLY A 153 -7.13 1.25 -18.67
CA GLY A 153 -5.83 1.77 -19.10
C GLY A 153 -4.75 0.72 -18.93
N SER A 154 -3.49 1.16 -18.92
CA SER A 154 -2.37 0.23 -18.78
C SER A 154 -1.14 0.89 -18.18
N ILE A 155 -0.42 0.13 -17.36
CA ILE A 155 0.88 0.52 -16.81
C ILE A 155 1.99 0.05 -17.77
N PRO A 156 2.98 0.88 -18.11
CA PRO A 156 4.14 0.45 -18.91
C PRO A 156 4.90 -0.72 -18.25
N GLY A 157 5.45 -1.63 -19.06
CA GLY A 157 6.28 -2.73 -18.58
C GLY A 157 7.46 -2.25 -17.72
N GLN A 158 7.84 -3.04 -16.72
CA GLN A 158 8.98 -2.77 -15.84
C GLN A 158 9.99 -3.92 -15.94
N LEU A 159 11.27 -3.57 -15.97
CA LEU A 159 12.34 -4.56 -15.96
C LEU A 159 12.50 -5.12 -14.55
N ALA A 160 12.64 -6.43 -14.45
CA ALA A 160 12.90 -7.13 -13.21
C ALA A 160 14.35 -6.92 -12.75
N PRO A 161 14.61 -6.92 -11.44
CA PRO A 161 13.60 -6.92 -10.38
C PRO A 161 13.02 -5.52 -10.15
N ALA A 162 11.69 -5.40 -10.13
CA ALA A 162 11.01 -4.12 -9.87
C ALA A 162 9.79 -4.28 -8.97
N GLY A 163 9.41 -3.17 -8.33
CA GLY A 163 8.15 -3.01 -7.62
C GLY A 163 7.35 -1.84 -8.20
N VAL A 164 6.05 -2.04 -8.40
CA VAL A 164 5.15 -1.01 -8.95
C VAL A 164 4.04 -0.69 -7.97
N HIS A 165 4.11 0.50 -7.38
CA HIS A 165 3.00 1.02 -6.60
C HIS A 165 1.98 1.70 -7.50
N TYR A 166 0.69 1.47 -7.26
CA TYR A 166 -0.35 2.14 -8.02
C TYR A 166 -1.64 2.30 -7.22
N PHE A 167 -2.40 3.34 -7.54
CA PHE A 167 -3.74 3.57 -7.00
C PHE A 167 -4.56 4.41 -7.97
N TYR A 168 -5.88 4.40 -7.78
CA TYR A 168 -6.83 5.16 -8.59
C TYR A 168 -7.33 6.35 -7.80
N THR A 169 -7.65 7.45 -8.49
CA THR A 169 -8.38 8.58 -7.92
C THR A 169 -9.54 8.93 -8.84
N ALA A 170 -10.77 8.87 -8.32
CA ALA A 170 -11.96 9.33 -9.01
C ALA A 170 -12.31 10.75 -8.55
N THR A 171 -12.83 11.56 -9.48
CA THR A 171 -13.38 12.89 -9.19
C THR A 171 -14.74 13.06 -9.84
N ASP A 172 -15.58 13.94 -9.29
CA ASP A 172 -16.89 14.28 -9.86
C ASP A 172 -16.98 15.76 -10.29
N ALA A 173 -18.10 16.15 -10.88
CA ALA A 173 -18.32 17.52 -11.35
C ALA A 173 -18.47 18.57 -10.21
N LEU A 174 -18.63 18.13 -8.97
CA LEU A 174 -18.69 19.00 -7.78
C LEU A 174 -17.31 19.19 -7.14
N GLY A 175 -16.31 18.43 -7.58
CA GLY A 175 -14.94 18.50 -7.08
C GLY A 175 -14.65 17.53 -5.94
N HIS A 176 -15.58 16.61 -5.63
CA HIS A 176 -15.28 15.51 -4.71
C HIS A 176 -14.21 14.62 -5.31
N ALA A 177 -13.37 14.03 -4.44
CA ALA A 177 -12.30 13.14 -4.84
C ALA A 177 -12.19 11.98 -3.85
N GLN A 178 -11.94 10.77 -4.37
CA GLN A 178 -11.69 9.58 -3.56
C GLN A 178 -10.63 8.72 -4.22
N SER A 179 -9.73 8.17 -3.40
CA SER A 179 -8.71 7.23 -3.86
C SER A 179 -9.11 5.78 -3.57
N TYR A 180 -8.64 4.87 -4.42
CA TYR A 180 -8.83 3.42 -4.29
C TYR A 180 -7.52 2.67 -4.55
N PRO A 181 -7.20 1.61 -3.80
CA PRO A 181 -7.96 1.13 -2.65
C PRO A 181 -7.84 2.07 -1.45
N GLU A 182 -8.64 1.79 -0.42
CA GLU A 182 -8.56 2.47 0.87
C GLU A 182 -7.11 2.51 1.39
N GLY A 183 -6.73 3.63 2.00
CA GLY A 183 -5.36 3.87 2.48
C GLY A 183 -4.44 4.50 1.43
N ALA A 184 -4.80 4.52 0.14
CA ALA A 184 -4.11 5.36 -0.85
C ALA A 184 -4.42 6.87 -0.61
N PRO A 185 -3.48 7.79 -0.92
CA PRO A 185 -2.15 7.57 -1.50
C PRO A 185 -1.07 7.18 -0.46
N ASP A 186 -1.42 7.09 0.82
CA ASP A 186 -0.43 6.85 1.89
C ASP A 186 0.14 5.42 1.79
N HIS A 187 -0.68 4.43 1.39
CA HIS A 187 -0.31 3.02 1.25
C HIS A 187 -0.91 2.36 0.01
N PRO A 188 -0.43 2.72 -1.20
CA PRO A 188 -0.91 2.10 -2.42
C PRO A 188 -0.42 0.65 -2.52
N PRO A 189 -1.24 -0.26 -3.08
CA PRO A 189 -0.83 -1.62 -3.43
C PRO A 189 0.48 -1.66 -4.20
N LEU A 190 1.23 -2.75 -4.02
CA LEU A 190 2.45 -3.07 -4.74
C LEU A 190 2.26 -4.40 -5.45
N PHE A 191 2.59 -4.48 -6.74
CA PHE A 191 2.91 -5.76 -7.37
C PHE A 191 4.39 -5.79 -7.77
N LEU A 192 4.96 -6.98 -7.76
CA LEU A 192 6.38 -7.23 -8.05
C LEU A 192 6.54 -7.77 -9.47
N VAL A 193 7.63 -7.36 -10.11
CA VAL A 193 8.06 -7.87 -11.41
C VAL A 193 9.41 -8.55 -11.24
N GLY A 194 9.46 -9.86 -11.42
CA GLY A 194 10.71 -10.62 -11.34
C GLY A 194 10.56 -12.08 -10.88
N ALA A 195 11.70 -12.75 -10.74
CA ALA A 195 11.76 -14.12 -10.24
C ALA A 195 11.50 -14.14 -8.73
N LEU A 196 10.30 -14.54 -8.32
CA LEU A 196 9.94 -14.59 -6.90
C LEU A 196 10.36 -15.90 -6.24
N GLU A 197 11.04 -15.82 -5.10
CA GLU A 197 11.33 -16.97 -4.24
C GLU A 197 10.79 -16.71 -2.82
N THR A 198 9.74 -17.43 -2.43
CA THR A 198 9.25 -17.42 -1.05
C THR A 198 10.24 -18.14 -0.13
N ILE A 199 10.78 -17.41 0.85
CA ILE A 199 11.72 -17.91 1.86
C ILE A 199 10.97 -18.38 3.11
N PHE A 200 9.93 -17.64 3.49
CA PHE A 200 9.10 -17.91 4.65
C PHE A 200 7.65 -17.56 4.33
N PHE A 201 6.72 -18.41 4.77
CA PHE A 201 5.29 -18.13 4.72
C PHE A 201 4.58 -18.69 5.95
N GLU A 202 3.83 -17.87 6.67
CA GLU A 202 2.93 -18.28 7.75
C GLU A 202 1.56 -17.61 7.59
N PRO A 203 0.51 -18.36 7.22
CA PRO A 203 -0.87 -17.87 7.10
C PRO A 203 -1.63 -17.87 8.45
N VAL A 204 -0.89 -17.83 9.56
CA VAL A 204 -1.36 -17.94 10.95
C VAL A 204 -2.43 -19.04 11.13
N GLY A 205 -2.20 -20.20 10.50
CA GLY A 205 -3.20 -21.24 10.33
C GLY A 205 -3.41 -22.08 11.59
N SER A 206 -3.04 -23.36 11.58
CA SER A 206 -3.20 -24.23 12.77
C SER A 206 -2.05 -24.11 13.78
N THR A 207 -0.96 -23.43 13.42
CA THR A 207 0.23 -23.28 14.27
C THR A 207 0.50 -21.81 14.60
N ALA A 208 1.34 -21.57 15.61
CA ALA A 208 1.77 -20.23 15.99
C ALA A 208 2.97 -19.73 15.17
N GLY A 209 3.47 -20.51 14.20
CA GLY A 209 4.55 -20.12 13.29
C GLY A 209 5.90 -19.81 13.93
N GLY A 210 6.11 -20.12 15.21
CA GLY A 210 7.33 -19.77 15.93
C GLY A 210 7.45 -18.29 16.33
N PHE A 211 6.37 -17.51 16.16
CA PHE A 211 6.30 -16.13 16.61
C PHE A 211 6.43 -16.05 18.14
N SER A 212 6.96 -14.94 18.61
CA SER A 212 7.00 -14.60 20.03
C SER A 212 6.47 -13.18 20.23
N HIS A 213 6.02 -12.86 21.44
CA HIS A 213 5.55 -11.53 21.76
C HIS A 213 5.94 -11.16 23.19
N SER A 214 6.01 -9.87 23.46
CA SER A 214 6.38 -9.34 24.78
C SER A 214 5.97 -7.89 24.94
N ALA A 215 5.95 -7.42 26.19
CA ALA A 215 5.82 -6.00 26.52
C ALA A 215 7.12 -5.43 27.11
N ALA A 216 7.60 -4.34 26.52
CA ALA A 216 8.68 -3.52 27.06
C ALA A 216 8.18 -2.60 28.20
N ALA A 217 6.92 -2.17 28.14
CA ALA A 217 6.21 -1.45 29.18
C ALA A 217 4.72 -1.82 29.16
N GLY A 218 4.02 -1.65 30.29
CA GLY A 218 2.58 -1.94 30.36
C GLY A 218 2.26 -3.43 30.24
N GLN A 219 1.34 -3.78 29.33
CA GLN A 219 0.78 -5.12 29.19
C GLN A 219 1.08 -5.72 27.81
N ASP A 220 1.40 -7.02 27.83
CA ASP A 220 1.52 -7.82 26.61
C ASP A 220 0.13 -8.34 26.24
N ASP A 221 -0.43 -7.77 25.17
CA ASP A 221 -1.79 -8.03 24.71
C ASP A 221 -1.83 -8.76 23.35
N TRP A 222 -0.67 -9.14 22.81
CA TRP A 222 -0.60 -9.90 21.57
C TRP A 222 -1.17 -11.30 21.76
N GLN A 223 -2.05 -11.67 20.86
CA GLN A 223 -2.80 -12.91 20.94
C GLN A 223 -2.92 -13.53 19.56
N ARG A 224 -2.96 -14.86 19.53
CA ARG A 224 -3.33 -15.62 18.33
C ARG A 224 -4.71 -16.19 18.49
N GLY A 225 -5.63 -15.80 17.61
CA GLY A 225 -7.04 -16.16 17.74
C GLY A 225 -7.86 -15.75 16.53
N THR A 226 -9.16 -16.03 16.59
CA THR A 226 -10.10 -15.51 15.59
C THR A 226 -10.22 -14.00 15.79
N PRO A 227 -10.28 -13.19 14.72
CA PRO A 227 -10.65 -11.79 14.83
C PRO A 227 -11.96 -11.60 15.61
N ASN A 228 -12.06 -10.47 16.30
CA ASN A 228 -13.18 -10.16 17.17
C ASN A 228 -13.63 -8.70 16.96
N VAL A 229 -14.94 -8.48 16.88
CA VAL A 229 -15.59 -7.17 16.68
C VAL A 229 -16.19 -6.62 17.99
N GLN A 230 -15.72 -7.09 19.14
CA GLN A 230 -16.30 -6.76 20.44
C GLN A 230 -15.57 -5.66 21.21
N GLY A 231 -14.55 -5.04 20.59
CA GLY A 231 -13.97 -3.77 21.05
C GLY A 231 -15.03 -2.69 21.27
N THR A 232 -14.66 -1.60 21.94
CA THR A 232 -15.54 -0.42 22.01
C THR A 232 -15.74 0.23 20.63
N ASN A 233 -14.92 -0.17 19.65
CA ASN A 233 -14.91 0.32 18.29
C ASN A 233 -15.37 -0.74 17.27
N PRO A 234 -16.21 -0.38 16.28
CA PRO A 234 -16.84 -1.34 15.36
C PRO A 234 -15.96 -1.78 14.16
N TRP A 235 -14.68 -1.35 14.11
CA TRP A 235 -13.86 -1.40 12.90
C TRP A 235 -12.96 -2.63 12.78
N ASP A 236 -12.93 -3.52 13.76
CA ASP A 236 -12.08 -4.71 13.68
C ASP A 236 -12.59 -5.76 12.68
N PRO A 237 -11.69 -6.63 12.15
CA PRO A 237 -12.10 -7.62 11.17
C PRO A 237 -13.05 -8.65 11.78
N LEU A 238 -14.07 -9.03 11.02
CA LEU A 238 -14.97 -10.14 11.38
C LEU A 238 -14.35 -11.52 11.14
N VAL A 239 -13.40 -11.60 10.20
CA VAL A 239 -12.77 -12.84 9.74
C VAL A 239 -11.31 -12.57 9.42
N ALA A 240 -10.46 -13.59 9.61
CA ALA A 240 -9.06 -13.53 9.20
C ALA A 240 -8.96 -13.40 7.67
N SER A 241 -7.86 -12.85 7.17
CA SER A 241 -7.57 -12.83 5.72
C SER A 241 -7.52 -14.26 5.18
N SER A 242 -6.80 -15.11 5.90
CA SER A 242 -6.70 -16.56 5.70
C SER A 242 -7.22 -17.30 6.94
N PRO A 243 -8.49 -17.71 6.97
CA PRO A 243 -9.09 -18.37 8.13
C PRO A 243 -8.29 -19.59 8.64
N PRO A 244 -8.22 -19.80 9.98
CA PRO A 244 -9.14 -19.23 10.96
C PRO A 244 -8.58 -18.15 11.90
N TYR A 245 -7.26 -17.94 11.98
CA TYR A 245 -6.67 -17.12 13.03
C TYR A 245 -5.77 -16.03 12.46
N VAL A 246 -5.57 -15.00 13.29
CA VAL A 246 -4.62 -13.91 13.07
C VAL A 246 -3.72 -13.78 14.30
N TRP A 247 -2.63 -13.04 14.17
CA TRP A 247 -2.01 -12.39 15.31
C TRP A 247 -2.62 -11.00 15.46
N GLY A 248 -3.07 -10.64 16.67
CA GLY A 248 -3.59 -9.31 16.90
C GLY A 248 -3.51 -8.86 18.34
N ASN A 249 -3.71 -7.56 18.54
CA ASN A 249 -3.91 -6.96 19.85
C ASN A 249 -5.33 -7.24 20.33
N ASP A 250 -5.47 -7.57 21.61
CA ASP A 250 -6.74 -7.86 22.29
C ASP A 250 -7.84 -8.51 21.41
N LEU A 251 -7.68 -9.78 21.04
CA LEU A 251 -8.72 -10.58 20.37
C LEU A 251 -9.85 -11.02 21.33
N ASN A 252 -9.88 -10.49 22.56
CA ASN A 252 -10.83 -10.74 23.64
C ASN A 252 -11.09 -12.22 24.02
N PRO A 253 -10.05 -12.96 24.47
CA PRO A 253 -10.22 -14.19 25.24
C PRO A 253 -10.30 -13.89 26.75
N PHE A 254 -11.48 -14.10 27.36
CA PHE A 254 -11.69 -14.10 28.83
C PHE A 254 -11.10 -12.89 29.60
N GLY A 255 -11.84 -11.78 29.64
CA GLY A 255 -11.59 -10.67 30.57
C GLY A 255 -10.94 -9.43 29.95
N TRP A 256 -10.82 -9.42 28.63
CA TRP A 256 -10.37 -8.29 27.83
C TRP A 256 -11.55 -7.69 27.04
N ASN A 257 -11.43 -6.45 26.56
CA ASN A 257 -12.55 -5.70 25.98
C ASN A 257 -12.52 -5.61 24.46
N GLY A 258 -11.45 -6.07 23.81
CA GLY A 258 -11.28 -5.97 22.36
C GLY A 258 -10.59 -4.68 21.92
N ASP A 259 -10.00 -3.92 22.84
CA ASP A 259 -9.23 -2.71 22.53
C ASP A 259 -7.82 -2.86 23.14
N TYR A 260 -6.78 -2.35 22.47
CA TYR A 260 -5.43 -2.39 23.02
C TYR A 260 -5.34 -1.66 24.38
N PRO A 261 -4.45 -2.05 25.29
CA PRO A 261 -4.33 -1.42 26.59
C PRO A 261 -3.63 -0.06 26.49
N SER A 262 -4.07 0.89 27.31
CA SER A 262 -3.36 2.15 27.54
C SER A 262 -2.01 1.97 28.25
N ASP A 263 -1.15 2.98 28.12
CA ASP A 263 0.17 3.08 28.75
C ASP A 263 1.04 1.83 28.53
N SER A 264 1.02 1.30 27.30
CA SER A 264 1.66 0.04 26.95
C SER A 264 2.69 0.21 25.83
N HIS A 265 3.71 -0.64 25.83
CA HIS A 265 4.62 -0.80 24.69
C HIS A 265 4.91 -2.28 24.52
N ASN A 266 4.34 -2.87 23.48
CA ASN A 266 4.44 -4.30 23.21
C ASN A 266 4.76 -4.58 21.75
N ALA A 267 5.19 -5.82 21.50
CA ALA A 267 5.66 -6.23 20.19
C ALA A 267 5.36 -7.70 19.90
N LEU A 268 4.94 -7.97 18.66
CA LEU A 268 5.01 -9.28 18.02
C LEU A 268 6.33 -9.38 17.25
N VAL A 269 7.00 -10.51 17.38
CA VAL A 269 8.30 -10.79 16.77
C VAL A 269 8.19 -12.05 15.94
N LEU A 270 8.60 -11.97 14.68
CA LEU A 270 8.69 -13.11 13.78
C LEU A 270 9.73 -14.13 14.29
N PRO A 271 9.62 -15.42 13.94
CA PRO A 271 10.71 -16.37 14.19
C PRO A 271 12.00 -15.89 13.49
N PRO A 272 13.19 -16.24 14.01
CA PRO A 272 14.44 -15.96 13.32
C PRO A 272 14.47 -16.70 11.98
N ILE A 273 14.62 -15.96 10.89
CA ILE A 273 14.67 -16.50 9.51
C ILE A 273 16.07 -16.26 8.95
N ASP A 274 16.63 -17.29 8.31
CA ASP A 274 17.95 -17.25 7.69
C ASP A 274 17.87 -16.67 6.27
N LEU A 275 18.38 -15.45 6.12
CA LEU A 275 18.52 -14.73 4.85
C LEU A 275 19.98 -14.70 4.36
N SER A 276 20.83 -15.62 4.84
CA SER A 276 22.20 -15.75 4.35
C SER A 276 22.21 -16.02 2.84
N GLY A 277 22.96 -15.20 2.10
CA GLY A 277 23.06 -15.31 0.65
C GLY A 277 21.79 -14.91 -0.11
N ARG A 278 20.78 -14.34 0.56
CA ARG A 278 19.61 -13.74 -0.08
C ARG A 278 19.86 -12.26 -0.38
N SER A 279 19.26 -11.80 -1.46
CA SER A 279 19.27 -10.40 -1.88
C SER A 279 17.87 -9.97 -2.31
N ASN A 280 17.61 -8.67 -2.24
CA ASN A 280 16.35 -8.05 -2.63
C ASN A 280 15.13 -8.62 -1.88
N THR A 281 15.29 -8.82 -0.56
CA THR A 281 14.24 -9.39 0.29
C THR A 281 13.12 -8.40 0.56
N LYS A 282 11.87 -8.85 0.44
CA LYS A 282 10.64 -8.13 0.77
C LYS A 282 9.94 -8.79 1.97
N LEU A 283 9.34 -7.95 2.82
CA LEU A 283 8.38 -8.37 3.84
C LEU A 283 6.98 -8.09 3.31
N ARG A 284 6.17 -9.12 3.10
CA ARG A 284 4.76 -9.02 2.72
C ARG A 284 3.87 -9.60 3.81
N TYR A 285 2.73 -8.96 4.08
CA TYR A 285 1.74 -9.44 5.04
C TYR A 285 0.37 -8.81 4.78
N ARG A 286 -0.67 -9.37 5.37
CA ARG A 286 -2.01 -8.79 5.41
C ARG A 286 -2.18 -8.02 6.71
N ARG A 287 -2.63 -6.77 6.58
CA ARG A 287 -2.86 -5.84 7.70
C ARG A 287 -4.33 -5.48 7.78
N TRP A 288 -4.80 -5.43 9.03
CA TRP A 288 -5.94 -4.62 9.42
C TRP A 288 -5.54 -3.90 10.72
N LEU A 289 -5.47 -2.58 10.70
CA LEU A 289 -5.00 -1.77 11.81
C LEU A 289 -6.00 -0.66 12.14
N THR A 290 -6.32 -0.53 13.42
CA THR A 290 -7.06 0.62 13.96
C THR A 290 -6.24 1.22 15.11
N VAL A 291 -5.77 2.47 14.98
CA VAL A 291 -4.92 3.11 15.99
C VAL A 291 -5.05 4.64 15.97
N GLU A 292 -4.99 5.26 17.14
CA GLU A 292 -4.93 6.73 17.26
C GLU A 292 -3.69 7.27 16.52
N ARG A 293 -3.80 8.44 15.92
CA ARG A 293 -2.68 9.11 15.24
C ARG A 293 -1.47 9.31 16.15
N ALA A 294 -0.29 9.29 15.56
CA ALA A 294 0.93 9.69 16.25
C ALA A 294 0.88 11.19 16.68
N PRO A 295 1.59 11.61 17.73
CA PRO A 295 2.42 10.81 18.62
C PRO A 295 1.65 10.22 19.81
N TYR A 296 0.31 10.17 19.74
CA TYR A 296 -0.51 9.69 20.85
C TYR A 296 -0.34 8.18 21.00
N ASP A 297 -0.73 7.43 19.96
CA ASP A 297 -0.43 6.01 19.84
C ASP A 297 0.38 5.74 18.57
N ILE A 298 1.30 4.79 18.68
CA ILE A 298 2.33 4.58 17.68
C ILE A 298 2.44 3.09 17.34
N ALA A 299 1.94 2.76 16.15
CA ALA A 299 2.10 1.45 15.52
C ALA A 299 3.32 1.48 14.60
N ARG A 300 4.23 0.49 14.70
CA ARG A 300 5.47 0.44 13.89
C ARG A 300 5.75 -0.93 13.31
N VAL A 301 6.42 -0.94 12.16
CA VAL A 301 7.18 -2.10 11.67
C VAL A 301 8.66 -1.80 11.84
N VAL A 302 9.38 -2.73 12.47
CA VAL A 302 10.80 -2.58 12.83
C VAL A 302 11.58 -3.77 12.27
N VAL A 303 12.69 -3.49 11.59
CA VAL A 303 13.61 -4.50 11.06
C VAL A 303 15.01 -4.19 11.58
N GLU A 304 15.64 -5.14 12.28
CA GLU A 304 16.97 -4.96 12.88
C GLU A 304 17.08 -3.66 13.72
N GLY A 305 16.03 -3.35 14.48
CA GLY A 305 15.93 -2.13 15.29
C GLY A 305 15.69 -0.83 14.52
N THR A 306 15.54 -0.88 13.19
CA THR A 306 15.18 0.28 12.36
C THR A 306 13.68 0.32 12.12
N VAL A 307 13.03 1.44 12.44
CA VAL A 307 11.62 1.68 12.09
C VAL A 307 11.51 1.92 10.59
N ILE A 308 10.88 1.00 9.87
CA ILE A 308 10.69 1.09 8.42
C ILE A 308 9.31 1.64 8.05
N TRP A 309 8.34 1.56 8.98
CA TRP A 309 7.00 2.11 8.82
C TRP A 309 6.43 2.54 10.17
N GLN A 310 5.60 3.59 10.16
CA GLN A 310 4.83 4.06 11.32
C GLN A 310 3.51 4.70 10.86
N ASN A 311 2.46 4.61 11.68
CA ASN A 311 1.23 5.40 11.50
C ASN A 311 1.49 6.93 11.51
N PRO A 312 0.71 7.72 10.75
CA PRO A 312 0.91 9.14 10.57
C PRO A 312 0.48 9.93 11.81
N SER A 313 0.89 11.21 11.87
CA SER A 313 0.50 12.14 12.94
C SER A 313 -0.70 13.02 12.62
N THR A 314 -1.22 12.93 11.40
CA THR A 314 -2.21 13.85 10.85
C THR A 314 -3.65 13.36 11.01
N LYS A 315 -3.88 12.05 11.08
CA LYS A 315 -5.20 11.41 11.20
C LYS A 315 -5.06 10.05 11.86
N ASP A 316 -6.13 9.60 12.49
CA ASP A 316 -6.19 8.24 13.04
C ASP A 316 -6.11 7.24 11.88
N TRP A 317 -5.50 6.08 12.13
CA TRP A 317 -5.38 5.04 11.13
C TRP A 317 -6.51 4.04 11.33
N ILE A 318 -7.43 3.94 10.37
CA ILE A 318 -8.59 3.04 10.44
C ILE A 318 -8.65 2.26 9.13
N ASP A 319 -8.19 1.01 9.13
CA ASP A 319 -8.47 0.09 8.03
C ASP A 319 -9.93 -0.42 8.17
N THR A 320 -10.69 -0.46 7.08
CA THR A 320 -12.03 -1.08 7.04
C THR A 320 -12.07 -2.35 6.18
N SER A 321 -10.92 -2.75 5.65
CA SER A 321 -10.71 -3.97 4.88
C SER A 321 -9.27 -4.48 5.05
N TRP A 322 -9.04 -5.76 4.72
CA TRP A 322 -7.70 -6.34 4.75
C TRP A 322 -6.83 -5.77 3.63
N VAL A 323 -5.72 -5.13 4.00
CA VAL A 323 -4.76 -4.54 3.08
C VAL A 323 -3.53 -5.45 2.97
N GLU A 324 -3.08 -5.74 1.74
CA GLU A 324 -1.76 -6.35 1.54
C GLU A 324 -0.69 -5.26 1.58
N VAL A 325 0.30 -5.43 2.45
CA VAL A 325 1.41 -4.51 2.61
C VAL A 325 2.69 -5.23 2.22
N THR A 326 3.51 -4.60 1.39
CA THR A 326 4.84 -5.09 1.06
C THR A 326 5.87 -4.00 1.33
N HIS A 327 6.88 -4.30 2.14
CA HIS A 327 8.02 -3.42 2.42
C HIS A 327 9.30 -3.98 1.81
N ASP A 328 10.14 -3.08 1.31
CA ASP A 328 11.53 -3.42 1.03
C ASP A 328 12.33 -3.47 2.33
N ILE A 329 12.85 -4.65 2.67
CA ILE A 329 13.65 -4.86 3.88
C ILE A 329 15.11 -5.19 3.55
N ALA A 330 15.46 -5.29 2.27
CA ALA A 330 16.79 -5.64 1.78
C ALA A 330 17.92 -4.83 2.46
N PRO A 331 17.80 -3.50 2.68
CA PRO A 331 18.87 -2.72 3.31
C PRO A 331 19.26 -3.16 4.73
N TRP A 332 18.38 -3.87 5.43
CA TRP A 332 18.59 -4.31 6.82
C TRP A 332 18.66 -5.82 6.96
N ALA A 333 18.01 -6.56 6.06
CA ALA A 333 17.77 -8.00 6.22
C ALA A 333 18.66 -8.90 5.36
N ASP A 334 19.13 -8.42 4.20
CA ASP A 334 19.88 -9.26 3.25
C ASP A 334 21.20 -9.76 3.85
N GLY A 335 21.48 -11.05 3.66
CA GLY A 335 22.67 -11.71 4.20
C GLY A 335 22.64 -11.99 5.72
N ASN A 336 21.56 -11.64 6.42
CA ASN A 336 21.43 -11.87 7.86
C ASN A 336 20.98 -13.32 8.16
N PRO A 337 21.73 -14.12 8.93
CA PRO A 337 21.37 -15.51 9.23
C PRO A 337 20.20 -15.68 10.21
N ALA A 338 19.75 -14.60 10.85
CA ALA A 338 18.62 -14.62 11.79
C ALA A 338 18.04 -13.21 11.93
N VAL A 339 17.30 -12.75 10.92
CA VAL A 339 16.72 -11.40 10.90
C VAL A 339 15.66 -11.23 12.00
N ASP A 340 15.69 -10.09 12.69
CA ASP A 340 14.73 -9.64 13.70
C ASP A 340 13.72 -8.67 13.07
N ILE A 341 12.47 -9.11 12.97
CA ILE A 341 11.35 -8.34 12.41
C ILE A 341 10.24 -8.25 13.45
N ARG A 342 9.78 -7.03 13.72
CA ARG A 342 8.80 -6.74 14.78
C ARG A 342 7.67 -5.85 14.32
N PHE A 343 6.50 -6.11 14.88
CA PHE A 343 5.33 -5.23 14.83
C PHE A 343 5.11 -4.71 16.24
N GLU A 344 5.22 -3.40 16.41
CA GLU A 344 5.12 -2.76 17.73
C GLU A 344 3.87 -1.89 17.84
N LEU A 345 3.36 -1.80 19.06
CA LEU A 345 2.33 -0.84 19.44
C LEU A 345 2.74 -0.17 20.76
N GLU A 346 2.88 1.16 20.73
CA GLU A 346 3.19 2.02 21.87
C GLU A 346 2.02 2.99 22.09
N THR A 347 1.40 2.94 23.28
CA THR A 347 0.12 3.60 23.56
C THR A 347 0.21 4.55 24.74
N ASN A 348 -0.62 5.59 24.71
CA ASN A 348 -0.82 6.53 25.81
C ASN A 348 -2.04 6.15 26.67
N GLY A 349 -2.47 7.04 27.57
CA GLY A 349 -3.54 6.78 28.54
C GLY A 349 -4.93 7.36 28.20
N LEU A 350 -5.21 7.69 26.94
CA LEU A 350 -6.40 8.47 26.56
C LEU A 350 -7.41 7.72 25.68
N VAL A 351 -7.00 7.30 24.48
CA VAL A 351 -7.88 6.70 23.47
C VAL A 351 -7.33 5.34 23.08
N GLU A 352 -8.21 4.36 22.96
CA GLU A 352 -7.87 3.01 22.56
C GLU A 352 -8.72 2.56 21.36
N PHE A 353 -8.11 1.76 20.48
CA PHE A 353 -8.73 1.13 19.30
C PHE A 353 -8.42 -0.39 19.32
N GLY A 354 -8.77 -1.12 18.27
CA GLY A 354 -8.50 -2.56 18.18
C GLY A 354 -7.03 -2.92 17.94
N GLY A 355 -6.22 -1.99 17.43
CA GLY A 355 -4.79 -2.20 17.23
C GLY A 355 -4.49 -3.07 16.01
N TRP A 356 -3.41 -3.84 16.08
CA TRP A 356 -2.99 -4.70 14.98
C TRP A 356 -3.87 -5.94 14.86
N ASN A 357 -4.22 -6.29 13.63
CA ASN A 357 -4.60 -7.63 13.19
C ASN A 357 -3.74 -7.96 11.96
N LEU A 358 -3.00 -9.06 12.02
CA LEU A 358 -1.96 -9.43 11.05
C LEU A 358 -2.09 -10.90 10.63
N ASP A 359 -1.92 -11.12 9.34
CA ASP A 359 -2.07 -12.44 8.71
C ASP A 359 -1.16 -12.59 7.49
N ASP A 360 -1.06 -13.80 6.92
CA ASP A 360 -0.35 -14.11 5.67
C ASP A 360 1.08 -13.52 5.59
N PHE A 361 1.88 -13.72 6.64
CA PHE A 361 3.26 -13.23 6.68
C PHE A 361 4.13 -13.98 5.67
N GLU A 362 4.79 -13.24 4.79
CA GLU A 362 5.69 -13.75 3.76
C GLU A 362 7.02 -12.98 3.77
N LEU A 363 8.14 -13.72 3.78
CA LEU A 363 9.42 -13.19 3.30
C LEU A 363 9.72 -13.81 1.95
N LEU A 364 9.98 -12.98 0.96
CA LEU A 364 10.31 -13.40 -0.38
C LEU A 364 11.45 -12.56 -0.96
N THR A 365 12.16 -13.08 -1.95
CA THR A 365 13.11 -12.31 -2.75
C THR A 365 12.54 -12.02 -4.13
N VAL A 366 13.01 -10.92 -4.75
CA VAL A 366 12.70 -10.59 -6.14
C VAL A 366 14.00 -10.60 -6.93
N GLY A 367 14.19 -11.63 -7.76
CA GLY A 367 15.36 -11.79 -8.61
C GLY A 367 15.17 -11.23 -10.02
N PRO A 368 16.29 -11.04 -10.74
CA PRO A 368 16.27 -10.84 -12.20
C PRO A 368 15.64 -12.05 -12.90
N LEU A 369 15.18 -11.85 -14.13
CA LEU A 369 14.65 -12.92 -14.98
C LEU A 369 15.64 -13.40 -16.05
N SER A 370 16.82 -12.77 -16.12
CA SER A 370 17.94 -13.18 -16.99
C SER A 370 18.76 -14.28 -16.30
N ASP A 371 19.17 -15.29 -17.06
CA ASP A 371 20.10 -16.31 -16.57
C ASP A 371 21.53 -15.75 -16.47
N PRO A 372 22.37 -16.25 -15.54
CA PRO A 372 23.78 -15.88 -15.50
C PRO A 372 24.48 -16.20 -16.83
N PHE A 373 25.31 -15.26 -17.31
CA PHE A 373 26.01 -15.39 -18.58
C PHE A 373 27.49 -14.98 -18.47
N ASP A 374 28.24 -15.32 -19.51
CA ASP A 374 29.62 -14.92 -19.70
C ASP A 374 29.70 -13.72 -20.64
N ARG A 375 29.94 -12.50 -20.11
CA ARG A 375 29.99 -11.30 -20.98
C ARG A 375 31.05 -11.44 -22.07
N GLY A 376 30.61 -11.26 -23.31
CA GLY A 376 31.40 -11.43 -24.52
C GLY A 376 31.50 -12.86 -25.08
N ASP A 377 30.80 -13.86 -24.50
CA ASP A 377 30.52 -15.17 -25.14
C ASP A 377 29.24 -15.07 -25.98
N CYS A 378 29.28 -14.22 -27.01
CA CYS A 378 28.11 -13.90 -27.80
C CYS A 378 27.57 -15.14 -28.52
N ASN A 379 28.41 -16.11 -28.89
CA ASN A 379 27.93 -17.31 -29.60
C ASN A 379 27.43 -18.44 -28.66
N SER A 380 27.57 -18.26 -27.34
CA SER A 380 27.15 -19.19 -26.28
C SER A 380 27.81 -20.57 -26.36
N ASP A 381 29.06 -20.65 -26.81
CA ASP A 381 29.83 -21.90 -26.88
C ASP A 381 30.73 -22.15 -25.66
N GLY A 382 30.75 -21.20 -24.72
CA GLY A 382 31.53 -21.25 -23.48
C GLY A 382 32.98 -20.78 -23.64
N ALA A 383 33.37 -20.27 -24.82
CA ALA A 383 34.69 -19.74 -25.08
C ALA A 383 34.62 -18.31 -25.63
N ARG A 384 35.26 -17.37 -24.94
CA ARG A 384 35.42 -15.99 -25.42
C ARG A 384 36.57 -15.91 -26.42
N ASP A 385 36.25 -15.98 -27.71
CA ASP A 385 37.22 -15.97 -28.80
C ASP A 385 36.80 -15.12 -30.04
N LEU A 386 37.34 -15.42 -31.23
CA LEU A 386 37.04 -14.66 -32.44
C LEU A 386 35.63 -14.97 -32.98
N ALA A 387 35.06 -16.10 -32.61
CA ALA A 387 33.74 -16.52 -33.04
C ALA A 387 32.64 -15.61 -32.47
N ASP A 388 32.84 -15.00 -31.30
CA ASP A 388 31.88 -14.09 -30.66
C ASP A 388 31.65 -12.78 -31.42
N PRO A 389 32.68 -11.95 -31.70
CA PRO A 389 32.47 -10.76 -32.50
C PRO A 389 32.01 -11.11 -33.92
N ILE A 390 32.37 -12.28 -34.47
CA ILE A 390 31.84 -12.74 -35.76
C ILE A 390 30.33 -13.05 -35.67
N ALA A 391 29.88 -13.70 -34.60
CA ALA A 391 28.47 -14.00 -34.38
C ALA A 391 27.64 -12.71 -34.29
N LEU A 392 28.11 -11.74 -33.51
CA LEU A 392 27.46 -10.43 -33.40
C LEU A 392 27.41 -9.70 -34.74
N LEU A 393 28.52 -9.63 -35.47
CA LEU A 393 28.56 -8.98 -36.79
C LEU A 393 27.63 -9.67 -37.80
N GLY A 394 27.52 -11.00 -37.73
CA GLY A 394 26.57 -11.78 -38.52
C GLY A 394 25.11 -11.44 -38.18
N HIS A 395 24.79 -11.21 -36.91
CA HIS A 395 23.48 -10.69 -36.51
C HIS A 395 23.22 -9.30 -37.10
N LEU A 396 24.14 -8.35 -36.88
CA LEU A 396 23.97 -6.95 -37.25
C LEU A 396 23.89 -6.72 -38.76
N TYR A 397 24.66 -7.46 -39.55
CA TYR A 397 24.85 -7.17 -40.98
C TYR A 397 24.36 -8.28 -41.93
N GLU A 398 24.22 -9.51 -41.45
CA GLU A 398 23.79 -10.66 -42.27
C GLU A 398 22.38 -11.16 -41.91
N GLY A 399 21.75 -10.58 -40.88
CA GLY A 399 20.40 -10.95 -40.44
C GLY A 399 20.33 -12.34 -39.81
N LEU A 400 21.45 -12.84 -39.29
CA LEU A 400 21.46 -14.03 -38.45
C LEU A 400 20.70 -13.74 -37.14
N SER A 401 20.12 -14.76 -36.51
CA SER A 401 19.50 -14.59 -35.19
C SER A 401 20.58 -14.23 -34.16
N VAL A 402 20.28 -13.30 -33.25
CA VAL A 402 21.07 -13.17 -32.01
C VAL A 402 21.01 -14.53 -31.30
N PRO A 403 22.10 -14.99 -30.72
CA PRO A 403 22.09 -16.15 -29.82
C PRO A 403 21.13 -15.94 -28.64
N ASP A 404 20.76 -17.01 -27.95
CA ASP A 404 19.73 -17.01 -26.89
C ASP A 404 20.06 -16.06 -25.72
N CYS A 405 21.30 -15.57 -25.66
CA CYS A 405 21.83 -14.63 -24.69
C CYS A 405 22.31 -13.33 -25.34
N ALA A 406 21.43 -12.33 -25.40
CA ALA A 406 21.74 -11.02 -25.94
C ALA A 406 22.67 -10.22 -25.01
N ASP A 407 22.58 -10.39 -23.69
CA ASP A 407 23.47 -9.69 -22.74
C ASP A 407 24.94 -10.11 -22.91
N ALA A 408 25.19 -11.37 -23.32
CA ALA A 408 26.55 -11.80 -23.63
C ALA A 408 27.13 -11.10 -24.87
N CYS A 409 26.27 -10.62 -25.78
CA CYS A 409 26.68 -9.91 -26.98
C CYS A 409 26.84 -8.40 -26.77
N ASP A 410 26.23 -7.84 -25.71
CA ASP A 410 26.42 -6.45 -25.27
C ASP A 410 27.71 -6.37 -24.43
N ALA A 411 28.83 -6.19 -25.12
CA ALA A 411 30.15 -6.29 -24.52
C ALA A 411 30.57 -5.01 -23.82
N ASP A 412 30.04 -3.84 -24.21
CA ASP A 412 30.31 -2.57 -23.54
C ASP A 412 29.22 -2.10 -22.57
N ASP A 413 28.15 -2.89 -22.41
CA ASP A 413 27.13 -2.78 -21.37
C ASP A 413 26.33 -1.48 -21.49
N ASP A 414 26.01 -1.09 -22.72
CA ASP A 414 25.29 0.15 -23.03
C ASP A 414 23.78 -0.06 -23.32
N GLY A 415 23.32 -1.31 -23.31
CA GLY A 415 21.97 -1.75 -23.54
C GLY A 415 21.59 -1.85 -25.02
N ALA A 416 22.57 -1.83 -25.93
CA ALA A 416 22.34 -1.91 -27.37
C ALA A 416 23.41 -2.73 -28.10
N LEU A 417 22.96 -3.71 -28.86
CA LEU A 417 23.84 -4.48 -29.74
C LEU A 417 24.31 -3.64 -30.95
N THR A 418 25.59 -3.27 -30.97
CA THR A 418 26.23 -2.43 -31.98
C THR A 418 27.60 -2.96 -32.44
N LEU A 419 28.27 -2.18 -33.32
CA LEU A 419 29.63 -2.49 -33.75
C LEU A 419 30.65 -2.26 -32.62
N ASP A 420 30.34 -1.39 -31.67
CA ASP A 420 31.24 -1.02 -30.59
C ASP A 420 31.44 -2.20 -29.62
N ASP A 421 30.41 -3.04 -29.42
CA ASP A 421 30.53 -4.34 -28.73
C ASP A 421 31.54 -5.28 -29.38
N ALA A 422 31.46 -5.43 -30.70
CA ALA A 422 32.39 -6.29 -31.45
C ALA A 422 33.83 -5.76 -31.33
N LEU A 423 34.00 -4.44 -31.29
CA LEU A 423 35.29 -3.82 -31.05
C LEU A 423 35.77 -4.08 -29.62
N SER A 424 34.91 -3.91 -28.62
CA SER A 424 35.20 -4.16 -27.20
C SER A 424 35.63 -5.60 -26.94
N MET A 425 34.95 -6.59 -27.54
CA MET A 425 35.37 -8.00 -27.51
C MET A 425 36.77 -8.19 -28.13
N LEU A 426 37.01 -7.66 -29.32
CA LEU A 426 38.29 -7.80 -30.02
C LEU A 426 39.45 -7.15 -29.26
N GLU A 427 39.22 -5.96 -28.70
CA GLU A 427 40.21 -5.24 -27.90
C GLU A 427 40.56 -6.01 -26.63
N THR A 428 39.55 -6.50 -25.91
CA THR A 428 39.73 -7.22 -24.65
C THR A 428 40.39 -8.58 -24.85
N PHE A 429 39.91 -9.38 -25.81
CA PHE A 429 40.35 -10.77 -25.97
C PHE A 429 41.71 -10.90 -26.67
N PHE A 430 42.08 -9.91 -27.50
CA PHE A 430 43.25 -10.05 -28.40
C PHE A 430 44.26 -8.91 -28.33
N LEU A 431 43.95 -7.75 -27.73
CA LEU A 431 44.80 -6.55 -27.79
C LEU A 431 45.20 -5.99 -26.41
N ASP A 432 45.10 -6.79 -25.34
CA ASP A 432 45.34 -6.35 -23.96
C ASP A 432 44.51 -5.09 -23.60
N GLY A 433 43.27 -5.03 -24.11
CA GLY A 433 42.32 -3.95 -23.84
C GLY A 433 41.86 -3.91 -22.38
N ALA A 434 41.01 -2.93 -22.06
CA ALA A 434 40.35 -2.90 -20.75
C ALA A 434 39.47 -4.16 -20.59
N PRO A 435 39.32 -4.72 -19.38
CA PRO A 435 38.35 -5.79 -19.15
C PRO A 435 36.94 -5.29 -19.48
N LEU A 436 36.08 -6.20 -19.96
CA LEU A 436 34.67 -5.88 -20.18
C LEU A 436 33.98 -5.52 -18.85
N PRO A 437 32.87 -4.77 -18.87
CA PRO A 437 32.05 -4.51 -17.70
C PRO A 437 31.57 -5.80 -17.02
N GLU A 438 31.14 -5.69 -15.75
CA GLU A 438 30.59 -6.84 -15.02
C GLU A 438 29.32 -7.36 -15.71
N PRO A 439 29.08 -8.68 -15.83
CA PRO A 439 29.86 -9.78 -15.27
C PRO A 439 31.05 -10.20 -16.16
N TYR A 440 32.27 -9.91 -15.70
CA TYR A 440 33.53 -10.33 -16.32
C TYR A 440 34.66 -10.36 -15.27
N PRO A 441 35.56 -11.36 -15.27
CA PRO A 441 35.66 -12.48 -16.20
C PRO A 441 34.79 -13.68 -15.85
N GLU A 442 34.18 -13.70 -14.67
CA GLU A 442 33.32 -14.80 -14.21
C GLU A 442 31.89 -14.63 -14.76
N SER A 443 31.15 -15.74 -14.87
CA SER A 443 29.73 -15.70 -15.22
C SER A 443 28.92 -15.02 -14.12
N GLY A 444 27.89 -14.28 -14.49
CA GLY A 444 27.04 -13.58 -13.54
C GLY A 444 25.77 -13.01 -14.16
N ILE A 445 24.94 -12.40 -13.33
CA ILE A 445 23.79 -11.61 -13.75
C ILE A 445 24.30 -10.23 -14.20
N ASP A 446 23.65 -9.67 -15.21
CA ASP A 446 23.84 -8.28 -15.60
C ASP A 446 23.51 -7.32 -14.44
N PRO A 447 24.48 -6.54 -13.91
CA PRO A 447 24.23 -5.58 -12.85
C PRO A 447 23.52 -4.31 -13.32
N THR A 448 23.34 -4.11 -14.63
CA THR A 448 22.76 -2.91 -15.25
C THR A 448 21.51 -3.23 -16.05
N PRO A 449 20.33 -3.36 -15.40
CA PRO A 449 19.11 -3.80 -16.05
C PRO A 449 18.75 -2.98 -17.30
N ASP A 450 18.64 -3.66 -18.45
CA ASP A 450 18.21 -3.07 -19.72
C ASP A 450 17.14 -3.93 -20.43
N GLY A 451 16.98 -3.83 -21.75
CA GLY A 451 16.02 -4.63 -22.52
C GLY A 451 16.56 -5.94 -23.11
N LEU A 452 17.86 -6.20 -23.03
CA LEU A 452 18.55 -7.39 -23.50
C LEU A 452 18.44 -8.51 -22.43
N ARG A 453 18.46 -9.78 -22.83
CA ARG A 453 18.31 -10.91 -21.88
C ARG A 453 19.10 -12.13 -22.29
N CYS A 454 19.40 -12.98 -21.30
CA CYS A 454 19.83 -14.36 -21.45
C CYS A 454 18.75 -15.31 -20.94
N ARG A 455 18.35 -16.27 -21.78
CA ARG A 455 17.17 -17.12 -21.61
C ARG A 455 17.41 -18.61 -21.83
#